data_AF-A0A075MQV4-F1
#
_entry.id   AF-A0A075MQV4-F1
#
_cell.length_a   1.000
_cell.length_b   1.000
_cell.length_c   1.000
_cell.angle_alpha   90.00
_cell.angle_beta   90.00
_cell.angle_gamma   90.00
#
_symmetry.space_group_name_H-M   'P 1'
#
loop_
_entity.id
_entity.type
_entity.pdbx_description
1 polymer ?
#
loop_
_entity_poly.entity_id
_entity_poly.type
_entity_poly.pdbx_seq_one_letter_code
_entity_poly.pdbx_strand_id
1 'polypeptide(L)'
;MAVVVVAFTKKPTGFSMRREDSLSWSLKVKNWSYAQLAMQDSELLIASTFKVLGDKMACNLLVASASDTGVHPIAAMKKMALTRKQFYSRLARLKKLKLIKKMGENYVPTLQGLLVVNNLLPMMREIIESRWKIDSIDKLMTDKEFTNSHVEEIIDTLLRGSALRKEVLSILQKAE
;
A
#
# COMPACT_ATOMS: atom_id res chain seq x y z
N MET A 1 17.34 3.82 19.64
CA MET A 1 17.34 5.28 19.44
C MET A 1 15.97 5.79 19.85
N ALA A 2 15.89 6.42 21.02
CA ALA A 2 14.67 7.05 21.52
C ALA A 2 14.54 8.42 20.86
N VAL A 3 13.48 8.63 20.06
CA VAL A 3 13.19 9.96 19.51
C VAL A 3 12.41 10.73 20.55
N VAL A 4 12.99 11.86 20.93
CA VAL A 4 12.54 12.81 21.92
C VAL A 4 11.17 13.36 21.53
N VAL A 5 10.14 13.07 22.33
CA VAL A 5 8.86 13.79 22.27
C VAL A 5 9.04 15.08 23.07
N VAL A 6 9.51 16.13 22.42
CA VAL A 6 9.55 17.47 23.03
C VAL A 6 8.11 17.97 23.15
N ALA A 7 7.76 18.32 24.38
CA ALA A 7 6.44 18.70 24.84
C ALA A 7 5.90 19.98 24.21
N PHE A 8 4.66 19.92 23.71
CA PHE A 8 3.73 21.05 23.68
C PHE A 8 2.64 20.82 24.74
N THR A 9 3.03 20.83 26.02
CA THR A 9 2.09 20.68 27.16
C THR A 9 1.94 21.95 27.99
N LYS A 10 2.68 23.02 27.68
CA LYS A 10 2.52 24.30 28.40
C LYS A 10 1.34 25.09 27.84
N LYS A 11 0.30 25.25 28.67
CA LYS A 11 -0.78 26.22 28.46
C LYS A 11 -0.19 27.62 28.19
N PRO A 12 -0.75 28.40 27.25
CA PRO A 12 -0.40 29.81 27.13
C PRO A 12 -0.77 30.52 28.43
N THR A 13 0.24 31.00 29.16
CA THR A 13 0.06 31.78 30.37
C THR A 13 -0.50 33.15 30.01
N GLY A 14 -1.75 33.44 30.40
CA GLY A 14 -2.39 34.74 30.21
C GLY A 14 -3.86 34.72 29.76
N PHE A 15 -4.42 33.55 29.43
CA PHE A 15 -5.80 33.45 28.94
C PHE A 15 -6.70 32.73 29.96
N SER A 16 -7.64 33.45 30.59
CA SER A 16 -8.64 32.83 31.47
C SER A 16 -9.71 32.15 30.63
N MET A 17 -9.49 30.88 30.28
CA MET A 17 -10.46 30.04 29.56
C MET A 17 -11.62 29.64 30.48
N ARG A 18 -12.85 29.72 29.97
CA ARG A 18 -14.06 29.21 30.64
C ARG A 18 -13.92 27.67 30.79
N ARG A 19 -14.44 27.06 31.87
CA ARG A 19 -14.24 25.62 32.16
C ARG A 19 -14.58 24.71 30.96
N GLU A 20 -15.61 25.06 30.19
CA GLU A 20 -16.06 24.34 28.99
C GLU A 20 -15.00 24.31 27.87
N ASP A 21 -14.29 25.42 27.66
CA ASP A 21 -13.23 25.54 26.65
C ASP A 21 -11.99 24.70 27.02
N SER A 22 -11.73 24.55 28.32
CA SER A 22 -10.62 23.73 28.81
C SER A 22 -10.83 22.23 28.59
N LEU A 23 -12.08 21.77 28.70
CA LEU A 23 -12.48 20.40 28.42
C LEU A 23 -12.43 20.14 26.90
N SER A 24 -12.95 21.07 26.09
CA SER A 24 -12.85 21.04 24.63
C SER A 24 -11.40 20.99 24.14
N TRP A 25 -10.51 21.79 24.70
CA TRP A 25 -9.07 21.77 24.38
C TRP A 25 -8.41 20.45 24.79
N SER A 26 -8.68 19.94 26.00
CA SER A 26 -8.11 18.67 26.46
C SER A 26 -8.60 17.45 25.64
N LEU A 27 -9.86 17.48 25.20
CA LEU A 27 -10.44 16.46 24.31
C LEU A 27 -9.85 16.54 22.90
N LYS A 28 -9.66 17.76 22.36
CA LYS A 28 -9.00 17.96 21.06
C LYS A 28 -7.56 17.46 21.08
N VAL A 29 -6.77 17.80 22.11
CA VAL A 29 -5.37 17.34 22.24
C VAL A 29 -5.29 15.82 22.41
N LYS A 30 -6.17 15.21 23.22
CA LYS A 30 -6.24 13.75 23.35
C LYS A 30 -6.64 13.08 22.04
N ASN A 31 -7.67 13.58 21.35
CA ASN A 31 -8.10 13.03 20.06
C ASN A 31 -7.00 13.15 18.99
N TRP A 32 -6.22 14.23 18.99
CA TRP A 32 -5.10 14.39 18.07
C TRP A 32 -3.98 13.37 18.36
N SER A 33 -3.68 13.12 19.64
CA SER A 33 -2.72 12.09 20.03
C SER A 33 -3.18 10.68 19.63
N TYR A 34 -4.46 10.34 19.79
CA TYR A 34 -5.00 9.05 19.34
C TYR A 34 -4.99 8.89 17.82
N ALA A 35 -5.31 9.97 17.08
CA ALA A 35 -5.23 9.96 15.62
C ALA A 35 -3.80 9.77 15.13
N GLN A 36 -2.81 10.44 15.74
CA GLN A 36 -1.39 10.28 15.40
C GLN A 36 -0.88 8.85 15.68
N LEU A 37 -1.27 8.25 16.80
CA LEU A 37 -0.93 6.86 17.11
C LEU A 37 -1.57 5.87 16.12
N ALA A 38 -2.85 6.07 15.78
CA ALA A 38 -3.54 5.25 14.80
C ALA A 38 -2.97 5.38 13.38
N MET A 39 -2.55 6.58 12.97
CA MET A 39 -1.86 6.82 11.70
C MET A 39 -0.50 6.11 11.67
N GLN A 40 0.26 6.16 12.76
CA GLN A 40 1.55 5.48 12.84
C GLN A 40 1.41 3.95 12.80
N ASP A 41 0.36 3.40 13.40
CA ASP A 41 0.03 1.97 13.30
C ASP A 41 -0.34 1.56 11.86
N SER A 42 -1.03 2.42 11.10
CA SER A 42 -1.34 2.14 9.69
C SER A 42 -0.10 2.13 8.78
N GLU A 43 0.84 3.05 8.98
CA GLU A 43 2.10 3.09 8.21
C GLU A 43 2.96 1.85 8.46
N LEU A 44 3.03 1.40 9.72
CA LEU A 44 3.71 0.16 10.09
C LEU A 44 3.04 -1.06 9.43
N LEU A 45 1.71 -1.07 9.34
CA LEU A 45 0.95 -2.12 8.65
C LEU A 45 1.26 -2.12 7.14
N ILE A 46 1.30 -0.95 6.50
CA ILE A 46 1.64 -0.80 5.08
C ILE A 46 3.06 -1.33 4.82
N ALA A 47 4.05 -0.86 5.60
CA ALA A 47 5.44 -1.31 5.47
C ALA A 47 5.57 -2.82 5.69
N SER A 48 4.86 -3.38 6.67
CA SER A 48 4.86 -4.83 6.91
C SER A 48 4.23 -5.61 5.76
N THR A 49 3.21 -5.04 5.11
CA THR A 49 2.56 -5.63 3.93
C THR A 49 3.51 -5.65 2.75
N PHE A 50 4.15 -4.53 2.42
CA PHE A 50 5.17 -4.48 1.38
C PHE A 50 6.35 -5.41 1.66
N LYS A 51 6.78 -5.53 2.93
CA LYS A 51 7.83 -6.47 3.32
C LYS A 51 7.45 -7.93 3.05
N VAL A 52 6.19 -8.31 3.26
CA VAL A 52 5.70 -9.66 2.97
C VAL A 52 5.52 -9.87 1.47
N LEU A 53 4.99 -8.88 0.75
CA LEU A 53 4.80 -8.96 -0.70
C LEU A 53 6.12 -8.91 -1.48
N GLY A 54 7.17 -8.29 -0.93
CA GLY A 54 8.53 -8.31 -1.48
C GLY A 54 9.23 -9.66 -1.36
N ASP A 55 8.78 -10.56 -0.49
CA ASP A 55 9.25 -11.95 -0.45
C ASP A 55 8.60 -12.73 -1.59
N LYS A 56 9.36 -12.96 -2.67
CA LYS A 56 8.91 -13.67 -3.89
C LYS A 56 8.09 -14.92 -3.59
N MET A 57 8.52 -15.74 -2.63
CA MET A 57 7.83 -16.99 -2.31
C MET A 57 6.52 -16.74 -1.53
N ALA A 58 6.46 -15.72 -0.68
CA ALA A 58 5.22 -15.35 0.00
C ALA A 58 4.20 -14.76 -0.98
N CYS A 59 4.64 -13.90 -1.90
CA CYS A 59 3.81 -13.36 -2.98
C CYS A 59 3.26 -14.49 -3.87
N ASN A 60 4.12 -15.43 -4.28
CA ASN A 60 3.70 -16.59 -5.06
C ASN A 60 2.68 -17.46 -4.31
N LEU A 61 2.84 -17.66 -2.99
CA LEU A 61 1.86 -18.39 -2.17
C LEU A 61 0.51 -17.66 -2.13
N LEU A 62 0.51 -16.34 -2.02
CA LEU A 62 -0.70 -15.53 -2.06
C LEU A 62 -1.41 -15.64 -3.41
N VAL A 63 -0.69 -15.49 -4.51
CA VAL A 63 -1.24 -15.66 -5.86
C VAL A 63 -1.77 -17.08 -6.08
N ALA A 64 -1.00 -18.10 -5.69
CA ALA A 64 -1.44 -19.49 -5.80
C ALA A 64 -2.70 -19.76 -4.96
N SER A 65 -2.85 -19.11 -3.80
CA SER A 65 -4.03 -19.28 -2.95
C SER A 65 -5.31 -18.76 -3.59
N ALA A 66 -5.21 -17.85 -4.56
CA ALA A 66 -6.36 -17.27 -5.26
C ALA A 66 -6.95 -18.17 -6.36
N SER A 67 -6.38 -19.34 -6.61
CA SER A 67 -7.00 -20.36 -7.48
C SER A 67 -8.30 -20.91 -6.85
N ASP A 68 -9.21 -21.44 -7.68
CA ASP A 68 -10.56 -21.88 -7.26
C ASP A 68 -10.56 -22.86 -6.07
N THR A 69 -9.53 -23.70 -5.96
CA THR A 69 -9.40 -24.71 -4.91
C THR A 69 -8.58 -24.26 -3.70
N GLY A 70 -7.94 -23.08 -3.78
CA GLY A 70 -6.95 -22.63 -2.80
C GLY A 70 -5.64 -23.41 -2.84
N VAL A 71 -4.78 -23.16 -1.85
CA VAL A 71 -3.47 -23.79 -1.73
C VAL A 71 -3.48 -24.90 -0.68
N HIS A 72 -3.25 -26.13 -1.13
CA HIS A 72 -2.95 -27.26 -0.26
C HIS A 72 -1.46 -27.24 0.17
N PRO A 73 -1.12 -27.40 1.47
CA PRO A 73 0.25 -27.27 1.97
C PRO A 73 1.26 -28.19 1.31
N ILE A 74 0.92 -29.49 1.18
CA ILE A 74 1.83 -30.49 0.62
C ILE A 74 2.12 -30.18 -0.86
N ALA A 75 1.08 -29.82 -1.60
CA ALA A 75 1.19 -29.50 -3.02
C ALA A 75 2.04 -28.23 -3.24
N ALA A 76 1.80 -27.18 -2.46
CA ALA A 76 2.58 -25.95 -2.56
C ALA A 76 4.03 -26.11 -2.12
N MET A 77 4.30 -26.85 -1.04
CA MET A 77 5.68 -27.15 -0.63
C MET A 77 6.46 -27.89 -1.72
N LYS A 78 5.83 -28.86 -2.38
CA LYS A 78 6.42 -29.60 -3.50
C LYS A 78 6.64 -28.70 -4.72
N LYS A 79 5.62 -27.93 -5.13
CA LYS A 79 5.68 -27.06 -6.33
C LYS A 79 6.69 -25.93 -6.20
N MET A 80 6.85 -25.38 -5.00
CA MET A 80 7.72 -24.22 -4.73
C MET A 80 9.07 -24.60 -4.11
N ALA A 81 9.36 -25.90 -3.96
CA ALA A 81 10.56 -26.42 -3.31
C ALA A 81 10.82 -25.79 -1.92
N LEU A 82 9.75 -25.64 -1.11
CA LEU A 82 9.83 -25.04 0.23
C LEU A 82 9.92 -26.12 1.31
N THR A 83 10.81 -25.90 2.29
CA THR A 83 10.77 -26.67 3.53
C THR A 83 9.51 -26.35 4.34
N ARG A 84 9.09 -27.27 5.22
CA ARG A 84 7.95 -27.04 6.12
C ARG A 84 8.08 -25.73 6.91
N LYS A 85 9.26 -25.46 7.48
CA LYS A 85 9.52 -24.25 8.26
C LYS A 85 9.37 -22.99 7.41
N GLN A 86 9.92 -22.98 6.20
CA GLN A 86 9.81 -21.84 5.29
C GLN A 86 8.35 -21.60 4.84
N PHE A 87 7.62 -22.67 4.54
CA PHE A 87 6.21 -22.60 4.16
C PHE A 87 5.37 -22.01 5.29
N TYR A 88 5.41 -22.60 6.48
CA TYR A 88 4.60 -22.14 7.61
C TYR A 88 5.03 -20.77 8.12
N SER A 89 6.32 -20.41 8.06
CA SER A 89 6.78 -19.06 8.41
C SER A 89 6.21 -17.99 7.47
N ARG A 90 6.16 -18.25 6.17
CA ARG A 90 5.54 -17.34 5.18
C ARG A 90 4.04 -17.26 5.36
N LEU A 91 3.40 -18.41 5.58
CA LEU A 91 1.97 -18.48 5.76
C LEU A 91 1.51 -17.78 7.05
N ALA A 92 2.28 -17.90 8.14
CA ALA A 92 2.03 -17.17 9.37
C ALA A 92 2.10 -15.65 9.16
N ARG A 93 3.05 -15.16 8.35
CA ARG A 93 3.14 -13.73 7.98
C ARG A 93 1.93 -13.27 7.17
N LEU A 94 1.53 -14.03 6.15
CA LEU A 94 0.35 -13.73 5.33
C LEU A 94 -0.96 -13.76 6.15
N LYS A 95 -1.08 -14.71 7.08
CA LYS A 95 -2.22 -14.82 8.00
C LYS A 95 -2.26 -13.66 9.00
N LYS A 96 -1.11 -13.25 9.54
CA LYS A 96 -1.00 -12.09 10.47
C LYS A 96 -1.50 -10.80 9.83
N LEU A 97 -1.21 -10.61 8.54
CA LEU A 97 -1.69 -9.47 7.75
C LEU A 97 -3.12 -9.64 7.21
N LYS A 98 -3.83 -10.71 7.63
CA LYS A 98 -5.18 -11.04 7.15
C LYS A 98 -5.27 -11.14 5.62
N LEU A 99 -4.20 -11.48 4.92
CA LEU A 99 -4.22 -11.69 3.46
C LEU A 99 -4.69 -13.09 3.09
N ILE A 100 -4.43 -14.08 3.95
CA ILE A 100 -4.84 -15.48 3.78
C ILE A 100 -5.56 -15.99 5.02
N LYS A 101 -6.54 -16.88 4.81
CA LYS A 101 -7.20 -17.66 5.84
C LYS A 101 -7.14 -19.16 5.50
N LYS A 102 -7.30 -20.00 6.52
CA LYS A 102 -7.44 -21.46 6.35
C LYS A 102 -8.92 -21.77 6.16
N MET A 103 -9.25 -22.56 5.13
CA MET A 103 -10.59 -23.12 4.92
C MET A 103 -10.44 -24.61 4.64
N GLY A 104 -10.88 -25.45 5.59
CA GLY A 104 -10.62 -26.89 5.55
C GLY A 104 -9.12 -27.19 5.54
N GLU A 105 -8.68 -27.97 4.56
CA GLU A 105 -7.27 -28.34 4.37
C GLU A 105 -6.47 -27.31 3.57
N ASN A 106 -7.17 -26.37 2.92
CA ASN A 106 -6.58 -25.41 2.01
C ASN A 106 -6.47 -24.02 2.62
N TYR A 107 -5.58 -23.23 2.03
CA TYR A 107 -5.42 -21.81 2.32
C TYR A 107 -5.93 -20.99 1.16
N VAL A 108 -6.80 -20.04 1.47
CA VAL A 108 -7.45 -19.16 0.49
C VAL A 108 -7.23 -17.70 0.87
N PRO A 109 -7.25 -16.77 -0.09
CA PRO A 109 -7.16 -15.35 0.22
C PRO A 109 -8.39 -14.90 0.99
N THR A 110 -8.21 -13.86 1.79
CA THR A 110 -9.33 -13.07 2.30
C THR A 110 -9.79 -12.07 1.24
N LEU A 111 -10.84 -11.30 1.51
CA LEU A 111 -11.22 -10.18 0.63
C LEU A 111 -10.06 -9.18 0.44
N GLN A 112 -9.32 -8.88 1.52
CA GLN A 112 -8.12 -8.02 1.45
C GLN A 112 -7.02 -8.66 0.59
N GLY A 113 -6.81 -9.97 0.74
CA GLY A 113 -5.88 -10.72 -0.11
C GLY A 113 -6.28 -10.70 -1.59
N LEU A 114 -7.57 -10.81 -1.88
CA LEU A 114 -8.11 -10.74 -3.25
C LEU A 114 -7.91 -9.35 -3.86
N LEU A 115 -8.14 -8.27 -3.09
CA LEU A 115 -7.86 -6.91 -3.56
C LEU A 115 -6.38 -6.73 -3.91
N VAL A 116 -5.48 -7.31 -3.12
CA VAL A 116 -4.04 -7.29 -3.42
C VAL A 116 -3.72 -8.07 -4.70
N VAL A 117 -4.25 -9.30 -4.84
CA VAL A 117 -3.96 -10.16 -5.99
C VAL A 117 -4.58 -9.63 -7.29
N ASN A 118 -5.79 -9.08 -7.23
CA ASN A 118 -6.55 -8.69 -8.42
C ASN A 118 -6.30 -7.23 -8.84
N ASN A 119 -5.88 -6.36 -7.93
CA ASN A 119 -5.67 -4.93 -8.23
C ASN A 119 -4.21 -4.51 -8.04
N LEU A 120 -3.67 -4.66 -6.83
CA LEU A 120 -2.34 -4.12 -6.50
C LEU A 120 -1.23 -4.78 -7.33
N LEU A 121 -1.18 -6.12 -7.37
CA LEU A 121 -0.13 -6.84 -8.08
C LEU A 121 -0.19 -6.61 -9.62
N PRO A 122 -1.37 -6.65 -10.28
CA PRO A 122 -1.48 -6.31 -11.69
C PRO A 122 -1.10 -4.86 -12.00
N MET A 123 -1.51 -3.90 -11.17
CA MET A 123 -1.12 -2.50 -11.33
C MET A 123 0.40 -2.34 -11.23
N MET A 124 1.03 -2.93 -10.21
CA MET A 124 2.50 -2.91 -10.07
C MET A 124 3.19 -3.54 -11.28
N ARG A 125 2.66 -4.64 -11.80
CA ARG A 125 3.18 -5.29 -13.02
C ARG A 125 3.10 -4.36 -14.22
N GLU A 126 1.94 -3.75 -14.45
CA GLU A 126 1.71 -2.84 -15.58
C GLU A 126 2.64 -1.63 -15.52
N ILE A 127 2.88 -1.07 -14.32
CA ILE A 127 3.86 0.02 -14.11
C ILE A 127 5.27 -0.43 -14.52
N ILE A 128 5.68 -1.62 -14.10
CA ILE A 128 7.02 -2.15 -14.42
C ILE A 128 7.16 -2.42 -15.92
N GLU A 129 6.14 -3.01 -16.56
CA GLU A 129 6.12 -3.31 -17.99
C GLU A 129 6.05 -2.04 -18.85
N SER A 130 5.38 -0.99 -18.36
CA SER A 130 5.26 0.32 -19.03
C SER A 130 6.36 1.30 -18.63
N ARG A 131 7.40 0.86 -17.90
CA ARG A 131 8.43 1.74 -17.34
C ARG A 131 9.07 2.67 -18.38
N TRP A 132 9.35 2.17 -19.58
CA TRP A 132 9.94 2.98 -20.64
C TRP A 132 8.99 4.06 -21.15
N LYS A 133 7.68 3.80 -21.17
CA LYS A 133 6.67 4.80 -21.58
C LYS A 133 6.59 5.92 -20.56
N ILE A 134 6.59 5.57 -19.28
CA ILE A 134 6.56 6.51 -18.17
C ILE A 134 7.83 7.38 -18.20
N ASP A 135 9.01 6.77 -18.36
CA ASP A 135 10.28 7.52 -18.46
C ASP A 135 10.33 8.47 -19.67
N SER A 136 9.73 8.07 -20.80
CA SER A 136 9.58 8.96 -21.96
C SER A 136 8.68 10.15 -21.67
N ILE A 137 7.55 9.92 -20.98
CA ILE A 137 6.63 10.99 -20.58
C ILE A 137 7.33 11.95 -19.62
N ASP A 138 8.05 11.46 -18.61
CA ASP A 138 8.79 12.30 -17.65
C ASP A 138 9.82 13.20 -18.34
N LYS A 139 10.52 12.67 -19.35
CA LYS A 139 11.46 13.46 -20.18
C LYS A 139 10.76 14.57 -20.94
N LEU A 140 9.60 14.28 -21.54
CA LEU A 140 8.81 15.27 -22.28
C LEU A 140 8.22 16.34 -21.37
N MET A 141 7.81 16.00 -20.14
CA MET A 141 7.35 16.97 -19.15
C MET A 141 8.47 17.92 -18.69
N THR A 142 9.72 17.47 -18.70
CA THR A 142 10.86 18.28 -18.28
C THR A 142 11.33 19.22 -19.39
N ASP A 143 10.97 18.92 -20.64
CA ASP A 143 11.32 19.70 -21.80
C ASP A 143 10.41 20.92 -21.93
N LYS A 144 11.00 22.12 -21.94
CA LYS A 144 10.28 23.40 -22.01
C LYS A 144 9.62 23.64 -23.36
N GLU A 145 9.95 22.84 -24.37
CA GLU A 145 9.39 22.94 -25.71
C GLU A 145 7.98 22.33 -25.80
N PHE A 146 7.59 21.47 -24.86
CA PHE A 146 6.28 20.82 -24.86
C PHE A 146 5.29 21.54 -23.95
N THR A 147 4.13 21.93 -24.50
CA THR A 147 3.00 22.38 -23.68
C THR A 147 2.21 21.19 -23.14
N ASN A 148 1.51 21.37 -22.01
CA ASN A 148 0.74 20.30 -21.35
C ASN A 148 -0.22 19.58 -22.30
N SER A 149 -0.86 20.32 -23.23
CA SER A 149 -1.76 19.73 -24.23
C SER A 149 -1.07 18.74 -25.19
N HIS A 150 0.19 19.00 -25.58
CA HIS A 150 0.94 18.06 -26.42
C HIS A 150 1.33 16.80 -25.63
N VAL A 151 1.66 16.96 -24.34
CA VAL A 151 1.99 15.83 -23.46
C VAL A 151 0.77 14.94 -23.24
N GLU A 152 -0.43 15.52 -23.08
CA GLU A 152 -1.69 14.78 -22.97
C GLU A 152 -1.98 13.90 -24.20
N GLU A 153 -1.77 14.41 -25.42
CA GLU A 153 -1.96 13.64 -26.65
C GLU A 153 -0.96 12.46 -26.75
N ILE A 154 0.29 12.70 -26.34
CA ILE A 154 1.32 11.67 -26.29
C ILE A 154 0.96 10.60 -25.25
N ILE A 155 0.45 10.99 -24.08
CA ILE A 155 -0.04 10.06 -23.05
C ILE A 155 -1.19 9.21 -23.60
N ASP A 156 -2.15 9.82 -24.28
CA ASP A 156 -3.28 9.14 -24.90
C ASP A 156 -2.88 8.12 -25.96
N THR A 157 -1.75 8.36 -26.62
CA THR A 157 -1.19 7.45 -27.62
C THR A 157 -0.35 6.35 -26.97
N LEU A 158 0.57 6.68 -26.06
CA LEU A 158 1.49 5.73 -25.44
C LEU A 158 0.81 4.79 -24.43
N LEU A 159 -0.15 5.32 -23.66
CA LEU A 159 -0.90 4.59 -22.63
C LEU A 159 -2.30 4.19 -23.10
N ARG A 160 -2.52 4.10 -24.42
CA ARG A 160 -3.80 3.64 -24.97
C ARG A 160 -4.15 2.25 -24.44
N GLY A 161 -5.32 2.15 -23.80
CA GLY A 161 -5.80 0.89 -23.22
C GLY A 161 -5.14 0.47 -21.90
N SER A 162 -4.20 1.27 -21.38
CA SER A 162 -3.58 1.04 -20.07
C SER A 162 -4.49 1.53 -18.94
N ALA A 163 -4.51 0.81 -17.83
CA ALA A 163 -5.20 1.26 -16.62
C ALA A 163 -4.51 2.49 -16.01
N LEU A 164 -3.21 2.70 -16.30
CA LEU A 164 -2.41 3.81 -15.82
C LEU A 164 -2.77 5.15 -16.45
N ARG A 165 -3.41 5.14 -17.63
CA ARG A 165 -3.74 6.37 -18.38
C ARG A 165 -4.47 7.39 -17.52
N LYS A 166 -5.54 6.96 -16.84
CA LYS A 166 -6.37 7.84 -16.01
C LYS A 166 -5.59 8.43 -14.84
N GLU A 167 -4.75 7.61 -14.21
CA GLU A 167 -3.93 8.04 -13.07
C GLU A 167 -2.89 9.07 -13.51
N VAL A 168 -2.17 8.83 -14.61
CA VAL A 168 -1.14 9.76 -15.14
C VAL A 168 -1.74 11.10 -15.54
N LEU A 169 -2.89 11.11 -16.23
CA LEU A 169 -3.59 12.35 -16.58
C LEU A 169 -4.05 13.12 -15.33
N SER A 170 -4.51 12.41 -14.29
CA SER A 170 -4.91 13.06 -13.03
C SER A 170 -3.73 13.70 -12.28
N ILE A 171 -2.52 13.16 -12.46
CA ILE A 171 -1.30 13.71 -11.86
C ILE A 171 -0.92 15.02 -12.57
N LEU A 172 -1.01 15.04 -13.91
CA LEU A 172 -0.78 16.26 -14.69
C LEU A 172 -1.70 17.41 -14.28
N GLN A 173 -3.00 17.15 -14.15
CA GLN A 173 -3.99 18.16 -13.77
C GLN A 173 -3.78 18.72 -12.35
N LYS A 174 -3.06 18.01 -11.48
CA LYS A 174 -2.73 18.47 -10.12
C LYS A 174 -1.41 19.25 -10.06
N ALA A 175 -0.61 19.20 -11.11
CA ALA A 175 0.68 19.87 -11.19
C ALA A 175 0.56 21.32 -11.72
N GLU A 176 -0.60 21.68 -12.31
CA GLU A 176 -1.02 23.05 -12.65
C GLU A 176 -1.52 23.82 -11.43
#